data_AF-A0A2V8A0F1-F1
#
_entry.id   AF-A0A2V8A0F1-F1
#
_cell.length_a   1.000
_cell.length_b   1.000
_cell.length_c   1.000
_cell.angle_alpha   90.00
_cell.angle_beta   90.00
_cell.angle_gamma   90.00
#
_symmetry.space_group_name_H-M   'P 1'
#
loop_
_entity.id
_entity.type
_entity.pdbx_description
1 polymer ?
#
loop_
_entity_poly.entity_id
_entity_poly.type
_entity_poly.pdbx_seq_one_letter_code
_entity_poly.pdbx_strand_id
1 'polypeptide(L)'
;MTFNGGIAQSVPWGGGSLSLALNNFKRTTTSNNALFNPQFNSNLSFAYVQPLLRNFRIDSTRQQLQVSKINRDISDVQLRATITNTLSNVRNAYWDYVFAVQSVEVATKSVTLAEQLVKDNQTRVEVGTMAPIDVVQAQSQAATARQNLAVAQQT
;
A
#
# COMPACT_ATOMS: atom_id res chain seq x y z
N MET A 1 -14.55 10.09 58.07
CA MET A 1 -14.53 11.19 57.08
C MET A 1 -13.09 11.40 56.65
N THR A 2 -12.82 11.14 55.38
CA THR A 2 -11.55 11.44 54.74
C THR A 2 -11.69 12.79 54.05
N PHE A 3 -10.78 13.72 54.31
CA PHE A 3 -10.79 15.03 53.65
C PHE A 3 -9.64 15.04 52.65
N ASN A 4 -9.98 14.77 51.39
CA ASN A 4 -9.06 14.82 50.27
C ASN A 4 -9.39 16.07 49.46
N GLY A 5 -8.44 16.98 49.34
CA GLY A 5 -8.61 18.22 48.59
C GLY A 5 -7.32 18.57 47.89
N GLY A 6 -7.39 18.99 46.63
CA GLY A 6 -6.21 19.37 45.89
C GLY A 6 -6.49 20.44 44.85
N ILE A 7 -5.48 21.27 44.59
CA ILE A 7 -5.49 22.31 43.56
C ILE A 7 -4.34 21.99 42.63
N ALA A 8 -4.66 21.75 41.36
CA ALA A 8 -3.68 21.63 40.29
C ALA A 8 -3.88 22.80 39.34
N GLN A 9 -2.84 23.61 39.16
CA GLN A 9 -2.88 24.80 38.30
C GLN A 9 -1.70 24.79 37.34
N SER A 10 -1.98 24.86 36.04
CA SER A 10 -0.99 25.09 35.01
C SER A 10 -0.58 26.56 35.03
N VAL A 11 0.72 26.82 35.06
CA VAL A 11 1.25 28.17 35.17
C VAL A 11 1.53 28.72 33.76
N PRO A 12 0.97 29.88 33.37
CA PRO A 12 1.03 30.36 31.97
C PRO A 12 2.45 30.67 31.47
N TRP A 13 3.32 31.13 32.36
CA TRP A 13 4.74 31.38 32.08
C TRP A 13 5.58 30.09 32.21
N GLY A 14 6.24 29.67 31.13
CA GLY A 14 7.18 28.54 31.15
C GLY A 14 6.56 27.14 31.14
N GLY A 15 5.23 27.01 31.02
CA GLY A 15 4.55 25.71 30.84
C GLY A 15 4.64 24.75 32.03
N GLY A 16 4.98 25.26 33.22
CA GLY A 16 5.04 24.47 34.44
C GLY A 16 3.66 24.15 34.99
N SER A 17 3.58 23.12 35.85
CA SER A 17 2.37 22.84 36.63
C SER A 17 2.69 22.83 38.12
N LEU A 18 1.79 23.43 38.89
CA LEU A 18 1.81 23.43 40.34
C LEU A 18 0.66 22.54 40.84
N SER A 19 0.97 21.58 41.70
CA SER A 19 -0.05 20.79 42.38
C SER A 19 0.15 20.81 43.90
N LEU A 20 -0.97 21.03 44.58
CA LEU A 20 -1.12 20.99 46.02
C LEU A 20 -2.15 19.92 46.34
N ALA A 21 -1.81 18.95 47.19
CA ALA A 21 -2.76 17.93 47.60
C ALA A 21 -2.70 17.72 49.13
N LEU A 22 -3.87 17.78 49.74
CA LEU A 22 -4.14 17.47 51.14
C LEU A 22 -4.85 16.13 51.20
N ASN A 23 -4.20 15.13 51.77
CA ASN A 23 -4.77 13.81 51.98
C ASN A 23 -4.90 13.57 53.47
N ASN A 24 -6.14 13.57 53.97
CA ASN A 24 -6.44 13.27 55.37
C ASN A 24 -7.22 11.97 55.44
N PHE A 25 -6.58 10.92 55.94
CA PHE A 25 -7.23 9.63 56.15
C PHE A 25 -7.37 9.35 57.65
N LYS A 26 -8.62 9.21 58.10
CA LYS A 26 -8.97 8.72 59.44
C LYS A 26 -9.17 7.21 59.34
N ARG A 27 -8.24 6.42 59.90
CA ARG A 27 -8.36 4.96 59.90
C ARG A 27 -8.83 4.48 61.27
N THR A 28 -10.07 4.02 61.34
CA THR A 28 -10.64 3.34 62.52
C THR A 28 -10.48 1.84 62.34
N THR A 29 -9.89 1.16 63.32
CA THR A 29 -9.74 -0.30 63.33
C THR A 29 -10.48 -0.87 64.54
N THR A 30 -11.13 -2.02 64.40
CA THR A 30 -11.85 -2.72 65.49
C THR A 30 -11.02 -3.84 66.13
N SER A 31 -9.71 -3.89 65.86
CA SER A 31 -8.81 -4.90 66.41
C SER A 31 -8.37 -4.56 67.84
N ASN A 32 -8.45 -5.54 68.75
CA ASN A 32 -8.15 -5.42 70.18
C ASN A 32 -6.65 -5.24 70.49
N ASN A 33 -5.77 -5.32 69.48
CA ASN A 33 -4.31 -5.14 69.59
C ASN A 33 -3.83 -3.77 69.08
N ALA A 34 -4.72 -2.83 68.76
CA ALA A 34 -4.36 -1.50 68.30
C ALA A 34 -4.07 -0.56 69.49
N LEU A 35 -2.80 -0.17 69.67
CA LEU A 35 -2.35 0.71 70.76
C LEU A 35 -2.88 2.16 70.66
N PHE A 36 -3.23 2.63 69.45
CA PHE A 36 -3.82 3.95 69.22
C PHE A 36 -4.92 3.87 68.14
N ASN A 37 -6.13 4.28 68.51
CA ASN A 37 -7.31 4.34 67.64
C ASN A 37 -8.19 5.52 68.05
N PRO A 38 -8.65 6.39 67.12
CA PRO A 38 -8.35 6.41 65.67
C PRO A 38 -6.97 7.01 65.35
N GLN A 39 -6.29 6.44 64.35
CA GLN A 39 -5.07 7.03 63.78
C GLN A 39 -5.46 8.06 62.71
N PHE A 40 -4.97 9.28 62.89
CA PHE A 40 -5.07 10.36 61.91
C PHE A 40 -3.73 10.48 61.19
N ASN A 41 -3.75 10.32 59.87
CA ASN A 41 -2.59 10.61 59.02
C ASN A 41 -2.97 11.73 58.05
N SER A 42 -2.33 12.88 58.22
CA SER A 42 -2.50 14.06 57.40
C SER A 42 -1.23 14.26 56.60
N ASN A 43 -1.33 14.11 55.28
CA ASN A 43 -0.22 14.34 54.36
C ASN A 43 -0.56 15.53 53.46
N LEU A 44 0.27 16.57 53.56
CA LEU A 44 0.28 17.70 52.64
C LEU A 44 1.44 17.49 51.67
N SER A 45 1.13 17.32 50.39
CA SER A 45 2.13 17.25 49.34
C SER A 45 2.08 18.50 48.45
N PHE A 46 3.27 19.02 48.18
CA PHE A 46 3.53 20.12 47.27
C PHE A 46 4.41 19.60 46.14
N ALA A 47 3.99 19.77 44.89
CA ALA A 47 4.82 19.44 43.73
C ALA A 47 4.76 20.57 42.70
N TYR A 48 5.95 21.00 42.25
CA TYR A 48 6.10 21.97 41.19
C TYR A 48 6.96 21.36 40.09
N VAL A 49 6.38 21.20 38.90
CA VAL A 49 7.07 20.61 37.74
C VAL A 49 7.31 21.71 36.73
N GLN A 50 8.59 22.10 36.59
CA GLN A 50 9.02 23.05 35.57
C GLN A 50 9.70 22.28 34.43
N PRO A 51 9.07 22.19 33.24
CA PRO A 51 9.77 21.69 32.08
C PRO A 51 10.85 22.70 31.68
N LEU A 52 12.12 22.35 31.89
CA LEU A 52 13.28 23.18 31.56
C LEU A 52 13.52 23.18 30.03
N LEU A 53 12.57 23.72 29.27
CA LEU A 53 12.50 23.86 27.78
C LEU A 53 11.59 22.85 27.03
N ARG A 54 10.95 21.90 27.71
CA ARG A 54 9.92 21.06 27.07
C ARG A 54 8.74 21.95 26.65
N ASN A 55 8.40 21.99 25.36
CA ASN A 55 7.37 22.84 24.73
C ASN A 55 7.72 24.32 24.48
N PHE A 56 8.95 24.77 24.75
CA PHE A 56 9.33 26.18 24.45
C PHE A 56 9.50 26.43 22.94
N ARG A 57 10.04 25.45 22.19
CA ARG A 57 10.19 25.52 20.71
C ARG A 57 9.13 24.72 19.94
N ILE A 58 8.81 23.50 20.38
CA ILE A 58 7.83 22.61 19.75
C ILE A 58 6.92 22.05 20.84
N ASP A 59 5.62 22.34 20.74
CA ASP A 59 4.57 21.75 21.56
C ASP A 59 3.96 20.52 20.85
N SER A 60 3.30 19.62 21.58
CA SER A 60 2.66 18.42 21.02
C SER A 60 1.68 18.77 19.90
N THR A 61 0.89 19.83 20.08
CA THR A 61 -0.04 20.36 19.07
C THR A 61 0.69 20.82 17.81
N ARG A 62 1.84 21.49 17.96
CA ARG A 62 2.66 22.00 16.84
C ARG A 62 3.37 20.84 16.10
N GLN A 63 3.84 19.84 16.83
CA GLN A 63 4.40 18.62 16.25
C GLN A 63 3.34 17.86 15.47
N GLN A 64 2.14 17.70 16.03
CA GLN A 64 1.03 17.03 15.35
C GLN A 64 0.66 17.75 14.05
N LEU A 65 0.61 19.08 14.05
CA LEU A 65 0.37 19.87 12.84
C LEU A 65 1.45 19.66 11.78
N GLN A 66 2.73 19.58 12.16
CA GLN A 66 3.82 19.28 11.22
C GLN A 66 3.68 17.86 10.62
N VAL A 67 3.36 16.87 11.46
CA VAL A 67 3.13 15.49 11.01
C VAL A 67 1.94 15.42 10.05
N SER A 68 0.82 16.10 10.35
CA SER A 68 -0.34 16.15 9.46
C SER A 68 -0.02 16.81 8.11
N LYS A 69 0.84 17.85 8.09
CA LYS A 69 1.30 18.47 6.84
C LYS A 69 2.14 17.49 6.01
N ILE A 70 3.11 16.81 6.64
CA ILE A 70 3.95 15.80 5.97
C ILE A 70 3.07 14.66 5.43
N ASN A 71 2.11 14.17 6.20
CA ASN A 71 1.21 13.11 5.75
C ASN A 71 0.36 13.54 4.56
N ARG A 72 -0.10 14.79 4.53
CA ARG A 72 -0.80 15.34 3.37
C ARG A 72 0.09 15.38 2.13
N ASP A 73 1.34 15.81 2.28
CA ASP A 73 2.29 15.89 1.16
C ASP A 73 2.65 14.47 0.66
N ILE A 74 2.76 13.49 1.57
CA ILE A 74 2.89 12.06 1.21
C ILE A 74 1.67 11.59 0.41
N SER A 75 0.45 11.92 0.85
CA SER A 75 -0.77 11.54 0.14
C SER A 75 -0.85 12.17 -1.26
N ASP A 76 -0.40 13.41 -1.44
CA ASP A 76 -0.33 14.03 -2.78
C ASP A 76 0.66 13.30 -3.70
N VAL A 77 1.85 12.96 -3.19
CA VAL A 77 2.84 12.18 -3.95
C VAL A 77 2.31 10.79 -4.29
N GLN A 78 1.64 10.11 -3.36
CA GLN A 78 1.01 8.81 -3.60
C GLN A 78 -0.09 8.90 -4.65
N LEU A 79 -0.93 9.93 -4.62
CA LEU A 79 -1.96 10.17 -5.63
C LEU A 79 -1.33 10.31 -7.02
N ARG A 80 -0.27 11.12 -7.15
CA ARG A 80 0.45 11.28 -8.42
C ARG A 80 1.07 9.98 -8.91
N ALA A 81 1.63 9.18 -8.01
CA ALA A 81 2.17 7.87 -8.34
C ALA A 81 1.07 6.92 -8.85
N THR A 82 -0.09 6.88 -8.18
CA THR A 82 -1.24 6.07 -8.62
C THR A 82 -1.72 6.51 -10.00
N ILE A 83 -1.89 7.81 -10.25
CA ILE A 83 -2.29 8.33 -11.57
C ILE A 83 -1.30 7.91 -12.65
N THR A 84 0.00 8.05 -12.38
CA THR A 84 1.07 7.69 -13.33
C THR A 84 1.08 6.19 -13.63
N ASN A 85 0.91 5.36 -12.60
CA ASN A 85 0.84 3.91 -12.74
C ASN A 85 -0.40 3.49 -13.53
N THR A 86 -1.57 4.06 -13.22
CA THR A 86 -2.81 3.78 -13.96
C THR A 86 -2.68 4.18 -15.42
N LEU A 87 -2.13 5.37 -15.71
CA LEU A 87 -1.90 5.80 -17.09
C LEU A 87 -0.95 4.86 -17.84
N SER A 88 0.12 4.42 -17.19
CA SER A 88 1.08 3.49 -17.78
C SER A 88 0.44 2.13 -18.06
N ASN A 89 -0.36 1.61 -17.12
CA ASN A 89 -1.07 0.35 -17.27
C ASN A 89 -2.09 0.40 -18.43
N VAL A 90 -2.84 1.50 -18.54
CA VAL A 90 -3.79 1.70 -19.64
C VAL A 90 -3.05 1.78 -20.98
N ARG A 91 -1.92 2.49 -21.03
CA ARG A 91 -1.09 2.57 -22.24
C ARG A 91 -0.57 1.20 -22.65
N ASN A 92 -0.05 0.41 -21.70
CA ASN A 92 0.44 -0.93 -21.98
C ASN A 92 -0.69 -1.83 -22.48
N ALA A 93 -1.83 -1.88 -21.78
CA ALA A 93 -2.99 -2.65 -22.21
C ALA A 93 -3.48 -2.26 -23.63
N TYR A 94 -3.44 -0.96 -23.98
CA TYR A 94 -3.75 -0.52 -25.34
C TYR A 94 -2.77 -1.06 -26.37
N TRP A 95 -1.46 -0.95 -26.12
CA TRP A 95 -0.45 -1.44 -27.05
C TRP A 95 -0.41 -2.97 -27.13
N ASP A 96 -0.66 -3.67 -26.03
CA ASP A 96 -0.80 -5.13 -26.00
C ASP A 96 -1.99 -5.57 -26.87
N TYR A 97 -3.12 -4.86 -26.79
CA TYR A 97 -4.26 -5.10 -27.66
C TYR A 97 -3.94 -4.85 -29.14
N VAL A 98 -3.30 -3.72 -29.46
CA VAL A 98 -2.89 -3.41 -30.84
C VAL A 98 -1.92 -4.48 -31.37
N PHE A 99 -0.97 -4.91 -30.54
CA PHE A 99 -0.05 -6.00 -30.87
C PHE A 99 -0.78 -7.31 -31.13
N ALA A 100 -1.74 -7.70 -30.30
CA ALA A 100 -2.53 -8.91 -30.48
C ALA A 100 -3.30 -8.90 -31.81
N VAL A 101 -3.97 -7.78 -32.13
CA VAL A 101 -4.67 -7.61 -33.41
C VAL A 101 -3.73 -7.76 -34.61
N GLN A 102 -2.58 -7.08 -34.58
CA GLN A 102 -1.60 -7.17 -35.68
C GLN A 102 -0.95 -8.55 -35.78
N SER A 103 -0.72 -9.22 -34.64
CA SER A 103 -0.18 -10.58 -34.58
C SER A 103 -1.12 -11.57 -35.30
N VAL A 104 -2.43 -11.48 -35.05
CA VAL A 104 -3.44 -12.29 -35.74
C VAL A 104 -3.46 -12.00 -37.25
N GLU A 105 -3.35 -10.72 -37.64
CA GLU A 105 -3.30 -10.34 -39.06
C GLU A 105 -2.08 -10.94 -39.77
N VAL A 106 -0.89 -10.84 -39.16
CA VAL A 106 0.36 -11.41 -39.69
C VAL A 106 0.28 -12.94 -39.76
N ALA A 107 -0.23 -13.60 -38.71
CA ALA A 107 -0.40 -15.04 -38.70
C ALA A 107 -1.39 -15.50 -39.79
N THR A 108 -2.46 -14.75 -40.02
CA THR A 108 -3.44 -15.02 -41.09
C THR A 108 -2.77 -14.95 -42.46
N LYS A 109 -2.00 -13.88 -42.73
CA LYS A 109 -1.23 -13.75 -43.98
C LYS A 109 -0.22 -14.87 -44.15
N SER A 110 0.43 -15.32 -43.06
CA SER A 110 1.35 -16.45 -43.09
C SER A 110 0.67 -17.76 -43.48
N VAL A 111 -0.56 -18.01 -42.99
CA VAL A 111 -1.35 -19.18 -43.38
C VAL A 111 -1.72 -19.12 -44.86
N THR A 112 -2.24 -17.98 -45.33
CA THR A 112 -2.59 -17.79 -46.75
C THR A 112 -1.39 -18.03 -47.67
N LEU A 113 -0.21 -17.51 -47.32
CA LEU A 113 1.03 -17.72 -48.08
C LEU A 113 1.44 -19.20 -48.10
N ALA A 114 1.38 -19.88 -46.94
CA ALA A 114 1.73 -21.29 -46.86
C ALA A 114 0.76 -22.18 -47.65
N GLU A 115 -0.54 -21.87 -47.64
CA GLU A 115 -1.55 -22.58 -48.45
C GLU A 115 -1.32 -22.37 -49.95
N GLN A 116 -0.95 -21.16 -50.36
CA GLN A 116 -0.59 -20.89 -51.74
C GLN A 116 0.65 -21.67 -52.18
N LEU A 117 1.67 -21.76 -51.32
CA LEU A 117 2.87 -22.56 -51.58
C LEU A 117 2.56 -24.05 -51.72
N VAL A 118 1.65 -24.60 -50.91
CA VAL A 118 1.16 -25.98 -51.07
C VAL A 118 0.51 -26.17 -52.44
N LYS A 119 -0.35 -25.25 -52.85
CA LYS A 119 -1.04 -25.31 -54.15
C LYS A 119 -0.05 -25.25 -55.32
N ASP A 120 0.91 -24.33 -55.25
CA ASP A 120 1.93 -24.18 -56.30
C ASP A 120 2.81 -25.43 -56.41
N ASN A 121 3.22 -26.02 -55.28
CA ASN A 121 3.99 -27.26 -55.28
C ASN A 121 3.17 -28.44 -55.82
N GLN A 122 1.87 -28.53 -55.50
CA GLN A 122 0.98 -29.56 -56.06
C GLN A 122 0.94 -29.47 -57.59
N THR A 123 0.73 -28.27 -58.15
CA THR A 123 0.73 -28.07 -59.60
C THR A 123 2.08 -28.44 -60.22
N ARG A 124 3.21 -28.10 -59.57
CA ARG A 124 4.56 -28.44 -60.08
C ARG A 124 4.82 -29.94 -60.09
N VAL A 125 4.29 -30.68 -59.11
CA VAL A 125 4.34 -32.15 -59.08
C VAL A 125 3.46 -32.76 -60.17
N GLU A 126 2.26 -32.23 -60.40
CA GLU A 126 1.36 -32.68 -61.48
C GLU A 126 2.00 -32.51 -62.87
N VAL A 127 2.78 -31.44 -63.06
CA VAL A 127 3.52 -31.17 -64.30
C VAL A 127 4.89 -31.90 -64.34
N GLY A 128 5.25 -32.63 -63.27
CA GLY A 128 6.48 -33.45 -63.21
C GLY A 128 7.78 -32.66 -62.99
N THR A 129 7.68 -31.42 -62.53
CA THR A 129 8.83 -30.51 -62.33
C THR A 129 9.35 -30.46 -60.88
N MET A 130 8.72 -31.19 -59.96
CA MET A 130 9.04 -31.22 -58.53
C MET A 130 8.74 -32.61 -57.94
N ALA A 131 9.36 -32.96 -56.80
CA ALA A 131 9.15 -34.25 -56.16
C ALA A 131 7.90 -34.25 -55.25
N PRO A 132 7.13 -35.35 -55.14
CA PRO A 132 5.96 -35.42 -54.25
C PRO A 132 6.25 -35.16 -52.77
N ILE A 133 7.48 -35.43 -52.32
CA ILE A 133 7.91 -35.18 -50.94
C ILE A 133 7.90 -33.68 -50.59
N ASP A 134 8.14 -32.80 -51.57
CA ASP A 134 8.14 -31.34 -51.38
C ASP A 134 6.74 -30.80 -51.07
N VAL A 135 5.69 -31.48 -51.55
CA VAL A 135 4.29 -31.17 -51.22
C VAL A 135 4.00 -31.53 -49.76
N VAL A 136 4.46 -32.68 -49.29
CA VAL A 136 4.27 -33.09 -47.88
C VAL A 136 5.01 -32.14 -46.94
N GLN A 137 6.22 -31.70 -47.32
CA GLN A 137 6.96 -30.71 -46.55
C GLN A 137 6.22 -29.36 -46.49
N ALA A 138 5.68 -28.89 -47.62
CA ALA A 138 4.87 -27.68 -47.67
C ALA A 138 3.58 -27.80 -46.83
N GLN A 139 2.92 -28.96 -46.85
CA GLN A 139 1.73 -29.22 -46.02
C GLN A 139 2.06 -29.17 -44.52
N SER A 140 3.21 -29.71 -44.12
CA SER A 140 3.70 -29.60 -42.73
C SER A 140 3.94 -28.15 -42.30
N GLN A 141 4.51 -27.33 -43.20
CA GLN A 141 4.67 -25.90 -42.96
C GLN A 141 3.33 -25.16 -42.84
N ALA A 142 2.36 -25.47 -43.71
CA ALA A 142 1.02 -24.90 -43.64
C ALA A 142 0.28 -25.30 -42.34
N ALA A 143 0.43 -26.55 -41.89
CA ALA A 143 -0.12 -27.00 -40.61
C ALA A 143 0.49 -26.24 -39.42
N THR A 144 1.82 -26.01 -39.45
CA THR A 144 2.52 -25.22 -38.44
C THR A 144 2.05 -23.76 -38.42
N ALA A 145 1.85 -23.16 -39.60
CA ALA A 145 1.32 -21.80 -39.71
C ALA A 145 -0.10 -21.69 -39.14
N ARG A 146 -0.97 -22.69 -39.40
CA ARG A 146 -2.33 -22.75 -38.82
C ARG A 146 -2.30 -22.90 -37.31
N GLN A 147 -1.38 -23.70 -36.77
CA GLN A 147 -1.18 -23.81 -35.33
C GLN A 147 -0.78 -22.47 -34.73
N ASN A 148 0.15 -21.74 -35.35
CA ASN A 148 0.58 -20.41 -34.88
C ASN A 148 -0.58 -19.39 -34.91
N LEU A 149 -1.43 -19.43 -35.94
CA LEU A 149 -2.64 -18.60 -36.00
C LEU A 149 -3.61 -18.93 -34.86
N ALA A 150 -3.83 -20.22 -34.58
CA ALA A 150 -4.71 -20.64 -33.48
C ALA A 150 -4.19 -20.16 -32.11
N VAL A 151 -2.87 -20.17 -31.90
CA VAL A 151 -2.25 -19.62 -30.69
C VAL A 151 -2.42 -18.10 -30.61
N ALA A 152 -2.20 -17.38 -31.72
CA ALA A 152 -2.37 -15.93 -31.77
C ALA A 152 -3.82 -15.47 -31.54
N GLN A 153 -4.81 -16.30 -31.89
CA GLN A 153 -6.23 -16.02 -31.66
C GLN A 153 -6.69 -16.31 -30.22
N GLN A 154 -5.95 -17.11 -29.45
CA GLN A 154 -6.28 -17.42 -28.05
C GLN A 154 -5.81 -16.34 -27.08
N THR A 155 -4.81 -15.55 -27.45
CA THR A 155 -4.25 -14.42 -26.68
C THR A 155 -4.98 -13.13 -26.97
#